data_AF-A0A377D3Z1-F1
#
_entry.id   AF-A0A377D3Z1-F1
#
_cell.length_a   1.000
_cell.length_b   1.000
_cell.length_c   1.000
_cell.angle_alpha   90.00
_cell.angle_beta   90.00
_cell.angle_gamma   90.00
#
_symmetry.space_group_name_H-M   'P 1'
#
loop_
_entity.id
_entity.type
_entity.pdbx_description
1 polymer ?
#
loop_
_entity_poly.entity_id
_entity_poly.type
_entity_poly.pdbx_seq_one_letter_code
_entity_poly.pdbx_strand_id
1 'polypeptide(L)'
;MLDIVAEPRRIANRIVEEAMIAANICAARVLRDKLGFGIYNVHMGFDPANADALAALLKTHGLHVDAEEVLTLDGFCKLRRELDAQPTGFLDSRIRRFQSFAEISTEPGPHFGLGLEAYATWTSPIRKYGDMINHRLLKAVIKGETATRPQDEITVQMAERRRLNRMAERDVGDWLYARFLKDKAGTDTRFAAEIVDISRGGMRVRLVDNGAIAFIPAPFLHAVRDELVCSQENGTVQIKGETAYKVTDVIDVTIAEVRMETRSIIARPVA
;
A
#
# COMPACT_ATOMS: atom_id res chain seq x y z
N MET A 1 0.86 30.70 3.85
CA MET A 1 1.95 29.87 4.38
C MET A 1 1.88 28.56 3.63
N LEU A 2 2.97 28.11 2.99
CA LEU A 2 3.01 26.83 2.28
C LEU A 2 3.29 25.74 3.32
N ASP A 3 2.46 24.70 3.35
CA ASP A 3 2.54 23.62 4.33
C ASP A 3 2.19 22.28 3.68
N ILE A 4 2.59 21.17 4.30
CA ILE A 4 2.22 19.82 3.90
C ILE A 4 1.39 19.21 5.02
N VAL A 5 0.09 19.07 4.76
CA VAL A 5 -0.89 18.66 5.77
C VAL A 5 -1.46 17.28 5.47
N ALA A 6 -1.63 16.47 6.50
CA ALA A 6 -2.44 15.27 6.41
C ALA A 6 -3.93 15.64 6.27
N GLU A 7 -4.58 15.18 5.21
CA GLU A 7 -6.03 15.31 5.04
C GLU A 7 -6.73 14.03 5.53
N PRO A 8 -7.33 14.04 6.74
CA PRO A 8 -8.02 12.86 7.24
C PRO A 8 -9.26 12.58 6.41
N ARG A 9 -9.48 11.30 6.08
CA ARG A 9 -10.69 10.85 5.39
C ARG A 9 -11.92 11.06 6.28
N ARG A 10 -12.85 11.93 5.86
CA ARG A 10 -14.08 12.27 6.58
C ARG A 10 -15.30 11.55 6.00
N ILE A 11 -16.47 11.79 6.61
CA ILE A 11 -17.74 11.20 6.17
C ILE A 11 -18.09 11.53 4.72
N ALA A 12 -17.84 12.77 4.26
CA ALA A 12 -18.08 13.16 2.86
C ALA A 12 -17.26 12.31 1.88
N ASN A 13 -15.98 12.05 2.19
CA ASN A 13 -15.13 11.17 1.39
C ASN A 13 -15.68 9.74 1.36
N ARG A 14 -16.14 9.22 2.50
CA ARG A 14 -16.74 7.87 2.61
C ARG A 14 -18.03 7.74 1.79
N ILE A 15 -18.92 8.74 1.86
CA ILE A 15 -20.18 8.73 1.08
C ILE A 15 -19.90 8.58 -0.41
N VAL A 16 -18.97 9.39 -0.93
CA VAL A 16 -18.61 9.32 -2.36
C VAL A 16 -17.95 7.98 -2.68
N GLU A 17 -17.03 7.50 -1.83
CA GLU A 17 -16.34 6.23 -2.07
C GLU A 17 -17.31 5.04 -2.14
N GLU A 18 -18.21 4.91 -1.17
CA GLU A 18 -19.21 3.82 -1.15
C GLU A 18 -20.12 3.88 -2.39
N ALA A 19 -20.59 5.08 -2.77
CA ALA A 19 -21.41 5.25 -3.97
C ALA A 19 -20.66 4.84 -5.25
N MET A 20 -19.37 5.20 -5.36
CA MET A 20 -18.56 4.82 -6.52
C MET A 20 -18.25 3.33 -6.53
N ILE A 21 -17.95 2.71 -5.38
CA ILE A 21 -17.73 1.26 -5.28
C ILE A 21 -18.99 0.51 -5.70
N ALA A 22 -20.16 0.89 -5.19
CA ALA A 22 -21.44 0.30 -5.57
C ALA A 22 -21.70 0.44 -7.09
N ALA A 23 -21.49 1.62 -7.67
CA ALA A 23 -21.64 1.84 -9.10
C ALA A 23 -20.67 0.98 -9.95
N ASN A 24 -19.43 0.81 -9.49
CA ASN A 24 -18.43 -0.02 -10.15
C ASN A 24 -18.76 -1.53 -10.04
N ILE A 25 -19.32 -1.98 -8.91
CA ILE A 25 -19.85 -3.36 -8.78
C ILE A 25 -20.99 -3.60 -9.78
N CYS A 26 -21.90 -2.64 -9.95
CA CYS A 26 -22.97 -2.73 -10.95
C CYS A 26 -22.40 -2.88 -12.36
N ALA A 27 -21.41 -2.07 -12.74
CA ALA A 27 -20.77 -2.19 -14.05
C ALA A 27 -20.07 -3.55 -14.23
N ALA A 28 -19.37 -4.04 -13.21
CA ALA A 28 -18.72 -5.35 -13.23
C ALA A 28 -19.74 -6.47 -13.49
N ARG A 29 -20.87 -6.47 -12.76
CA ARG A 29 -21.94 -7.45 -12.93
C ARG A 29 -22.54 -7.39 -14.34
N VAL A 30 -22.91 -6.18 -14.80
CA VAL A 30 -23.53 -6.01 -16.13
C VAL A 30 -22.59 -6.43 -17.26
N LEU A 31 -21.31 -6.03 -17.22
CA LEU A 31 -20.34 -6.41 -18.24
C LEU A 31 -20.10 -7.92 -18.26
N ARG A 32 -19.96 -8.55 -17.09
CA ARG A 32 -19.81 -10.00 -16.96
C ARG A 32 -21.01 -10.74 -17.52
N ASP A 33 -22.22 -10.36 -17.10
CA ASP A 33 -23.45 -11.10 -17.42
C ASP A 33 -23.93 -10.86 -18.87
N LYS A 34 -23.55 -9.73 -19.49
CA LYS A 34 -23.98 -9.38 -20.86
C LYS A 34 -22.92 -9.57 -21.93
N LEU A 35 -21.65 -9.32 -21.63
CA LEU A 35 -20.55 -9.40 -22.59
C LEU A 35 -19.53 -10.49 -22.25
N GLY A 36 -19.38 -10.84 -20.97
CA GLY A 36 -18.34 -11.77 -20.51
C GLY A 36 -16.93 -11.17 -20.45
N PHE A 37 -16.75 -9.91 -20.82
CA PHE A 37 -15.46 -9.21 -20.84
C PHE A 37 -15.62 -7.71 -20.55
N GLY A 38 -14.50 -7.04 -20.25
CA GLY A 38 -14.44 -5.62 -19.92
C GLY A 38 -13.09 -5.27 -19.31
N ILE A 39 -12.86 -4.02 -18.91
CA ILE A 39 -11.66 -3.66 -18.16
C ILE A 39 -11.94 -3.85 -16.66
N TYR A 40 -11.44 -4.95 -16.10
CA TYR A 40 -11.55 -5.31 -14.69
C TYR A 40 -10.30 -4.93 -13.93
N ASN A 41 -10.48 -4.61 -12.65
CA ASN A 41 -9.41 -4.50 -11.68
C ASN A 41 -9.44 -5.78 -10.85
N VAL A 42 -8.42 -6.61 -10.97
CA VAL A 42 -8.34 -7.93 -10.32
C VAL A 42 -7.24 -7.92 -9.26
N HIS A 43 -7.42 -8.69 -8.20
CA HIS A 43 -6.45 -8.80 -7.11
C HIS A 43 -6.55 -10.19 -6.50
N MET A 44 -5.54 -11.02 -6.68
CA MET A 44 -5.55 -12.43 -6.27
C MET A 44 -5.27 -12.66 -4.77
N GLY A 45 -4.95 -11.61 -4.02
CA GLY A 45 -4.69 -11.74 -2.58
C GLY A 45 -3.25 -12.12 -2.33
N PHE A 46 -3.02 -13.40 -2.03
CA PHE A 46 -1.68 -13.95 -1.84
C PHE A 46 -1.28 -14.83 -3.02
N ASP A 47 0.00 -14.82 -3.36
CA ASP A 47 0.55 -15.76 -4.33
C ASP A 47 0.49 -17.20 -3.76
N PRO A 48 -0.10 -18.18 -4.46
CA PRO A 48 -0.12 -19.57 -4.04
C PRO A 48 1.25 -20.13 -3.65
N ALA A 49 2.33 -19.69 -4.30
CA ALA A 49 3.70 -20.12 -3.99
C ALA A 49 4.16 -19.67 -2.58
N ASN A 50 3.49 -18.68 -1.99
CA ASN A 50 3.82 -18.10 -0.69
C ASN A 50 2.85 -18.51 0.42
N ALA A 51 1.81 -19.30 0.13
CA ALA A 51 0.75 -19.63 1.09
C ALA A 51 1.28 -20.36 2.34
N ASP A 52 2.12 -21.37 2.16
CA ASP A 52 2.72 -22.12 3.28
C ASP A 52 3.65 -21.25 4.13
N ALA A 53 4.44 -20.39 3.48
CA ALA A 53 5.34 -19.47 4.17
C ALA A 53 4.57 -18.40 4.97
N LEU A 54 3.46 -17.91 4.43
CA LEU A 54 2.53 -17.01 5.10
C LEU A 54 1.94 -17.68 6.35
N ALA A 55 1.40 -18.90 6.20
CA ALA A 55 0.78 -19.65 7.29
C ALA A 55 1.79 -19.99 8.39
N ALA A 56 2.99 -20.42 8.02
CA ALA A 56 4.07 -20.71 8.96
C ALA A 56 4.47 -19.45 9.75
N LEU A 57 4.63 -18.30 9.08
CA LEU A 57 4.98 -17.05 9.74
C LEU A 57 3.90 -16.59 10.72
N LEU A 58 2.63 -16.62 10.32
CA LEU A 58 1.55 -16.21 11.22
C LEU A 58 1.45 -17.15 12.43
N LYS A 59 1.68 -18.46 12.22
CA LYS A 59 1.69 -19.46 13.30
C LYS A 59 2.78 -19.23 14.34
N THR A 60 3.98 -18.78 13.94
CA THR A 60 5.04 -18.44 14.92
C THR A 60 4.68 -17.22 15.78
N HIS A 61 3.77 -16.39 15.28
CA HIS A 61 3.21 -15.24 16.01
C HIS A 61 1.87 -15.55 16.71
N GLY A 62 1.46 -16.82 16.77
CA GLY A 62 0.26 -17.26 17.48
C GLY A 62 -1.06 -17.07 16.72
N LEU A 63 -1.01 -16.68 15.44
CA LEU A 63 -2.20 -16.55 14.58
C LEU A 63 -2.27 -17.76 13.65
N HIS A 64 -3.32 -18.57 13.79
CA HIS A 64 -3.50 -19.76 12.98
C HIS A 64 -4.28 -19.43 11.70
N VAL A 65 -3.67 -19.71 10.55
CA VAL A 65 -4.33 -19.62 9.24
C VAL A 65 -4.04 -20.89 8.45
N ASP A 66 -5.03 -21.35 7.70
CA ASP A 66 -4.90 -22.46 6.78
C ASP A 66 -4.41 -21.95 5.40
N ALA A 67 -3.43 -22.65 4.83
CA ALA A 67 -2.77 -22.23 3.59
C ALA A 67 -3.66 -22.37 2.35
N GLU A 68 -4.65 -23.27 2.36
CA GLU A 68 -5.62 -23.39 1.28
C GLU A 68 -6.75 -22.36 1.46
N GLU A 69 -7.25 -22.19 2.70
CA GLU A 69 -8.31 -21.23 3.03
C GLU A 69 -7.89 -19.82 2.62
N VAL A 70 -6.65 -19.41 2.91
CA VAL A 70 -6.17 -18.04 2.65
C VAL A 70 -6.08 -17.66 1.17
N LEU A 71 -6.09 -18.66 0.27
CA LEU A 71 -6.13 -18.47 -1.18
C LEU A 71 -7.56 -18.30 -1.71
N THR A 72 -8.57 -18.49 -0.86
CA THR A 72 -9.97 -18.19 -1.17
C THR A 72 -10.33 -16.76 -0.79
N LEU A 73 -11.35 -16.19 -1.44
CA LEU A 73 -11.82 -14.83 -1.14
C LEU A 73 -12.27 -14.69 0.33
N ASP A 74 -13.01 -15.69 0.82
CA ASP A 74 -13.54 -15.71 2.18
C ASP A 74 -12.43 -15.86 3.22
N GLY A 75 -11.47 -16.76 2.97
CA GLY A 75 -10.32 -16.93 3.87
C GLY A 75 -9.41 -15.72 3.91
N PHE A 76 -9.16 -15.06 2.76
CA PHE A 76 -8.45 -13.79 2.74
C PHE A 76 -9.17 -12.72 3.56
N CYS A 77 -10.50 -12.60 3.41
CA CYS A 77 -11.29 -11.64 4.19
C CYS A 77 -11.31 -11.97 5.68
N LYS A 78 -11.38 -13.26 6.04
CA LYS A 78 -11.30 -13.73 7.43
C LYS A 78 -9.97 -13.33 8.06
N LEU A 79 -8.85 -13.63 7.40
CA LEU A 79 -7.52 -13.22 7.86
C LEU A 79 -7.40 -11.70 7.97
N ARG A 80 -7.89 -10.94 6.97
CA ARG A 80 -7.86 -9.47 7.01
C ARG A 80 -8.58 -8.91 8.23
N ARG A 81 -9.78 -9.42 8.55
CA ARG A 81 -10.54 -9.00 9.74
C ARG A 81 -9.79 -9.32 11.04
N GLU A 82 -9.14 -10.47 11.12
CA GLU A 82 -8.36 -10.87 12.29
C GLU A 82 -7.11 -10.01 12.47
N LEU A 83 -6.45 -9.61 11.37
CA LEU A 83 -5.33 -8.67 11.38
C LEU A 83 -5.77 -7.25 11.77
N ASP A 84 -6.95 -6.80 11.30
CA ASP A 84 -7.51 -5.50 11.66
C ASP A 84 -7.95 -5.42 13.13
N ALA A 85 -8.25 -6.56 13.74
CA ALA A 85 -8.58 -6.67 15.16
C ALA A 85 -7.34 -6.67 16.09
N GLN A 86 -6.13 -6.75 15.53
CA GLN A 86 -4.90 -6.74 16.33
C GLN A 86 -4.65 -5.36 16.95
N PRO A 87 -4.03 -5.29 18.15
CA PRO A 87 -3.72 -4.02 18.80
C PRO A 87 -2.78 -3.11 17.99
N THR A 88 -1.92 -3.71 17.15
CA THR A 88 -0.97 -3.00 16.29
C THR A 88 -0.95 -3.61 14.89
N GLY A 89 -0.51 -2.83 13.90
CA GLY A 89 -0.34 -3.28 12.52
C GLY A 89 0.90 -4.16 12.29
N PHE A 90 1.59 -4.58 13.36
CA PHE A 90 2.87 -5.31 13.23
C PHE A 90 2.73 -6.58 12.39
N LEU A 91 1.73 -7.43 12.68
CA LEU A 91 1.53 -8.68 11.93
C LEU A 91 1.17 -8.43 10.46
N ASP A 92 0.32 -7.43 10.18
CA ASP A 92 0.04 -7.00 8.80
C ASP A 92 1.32 -6.60 8.06
N SER A 93 2.20 -5.84 8.74
CA SER A 93 3.47 -5.42 8.15
C SER A 93 4.37 -6.61 7.78
N ARG A 94 4.32 -7.71 8.56
CA ARG A 94 5.15 -8.90 8.31
C ARG A 94 4.72 -9.67 7.08
N ILE A 95 3.41 -9.68 6.79
CA ILE A 95 2.85 -10.45 5.67
C ILE A 95 2.75 -9.64 4.37
N ARG A 96 2.98 -8.32 4.41
CA ARG A 96 2.93 -7.44 3.22
C ARG A 96 3.78 -7.95 2.06
N ARG A 97 4.89 -8.63 2.34
CA ARG A 97 5.78 -9.23 1.33
C ARG A 97 5.16 -10.39 0.53
N PHE A 98 4.07 -10.98 1.04
CA PHE A 98 3.36 -12.08 0.39
C PHE A 98 2.14 -11.61 -0.42
N GLN A 99 1.72 -10.35 -0.25
CA GLN A 99 0.55 -9.79 -0.92
C GLN A 99 0.87 -9.43 -2.37
N SER A 100 0.00 -9.86 -3.28
CA SER A 100 0.06 -9.46 -4.70
C SER A 100 -0.42 -8.02 -4.88
N PHE A 101 -0.08 -7.40 -6.01
CA PHE A 101 -0.63 -6.10 -6.39
C PHE A 101 -1.93 -6.26 -7.18
N ALA A 102 -2.78 -5.24 -7.17
CA ALA A 102 -3.94 -5.19 -8.07
C ALA A 102 -3.50 -4.97 -9.52
N GLU A 103 -4.06 -5.76 -10.42
CA GLU A 103 -3.76 -5.81 -11.85
C GLU A 103 -4.99 -5.43 -12.68
N ILE A 104 -4.76 -5.18 -13.97
CA ILE A 104 -5.81 -4.84 -14.94
C ILE A 104 -5.99 -6.05 -15.86
N SER A 105 -7.23 -6.55 -15.95
CA SER A 105 -7.57 -7.71 -16.78
C SER A 105 -8.67 -7.36 -17.78
N THR A 106 -8.70 -8.05 -18.92
CA THR A 106 -9.82 -7.99 -19.88
C THR A 106 -10.96 -8.96 -19.54
N GLU A 107 -10.73 -9.83 -18.55
CA GLU A 107 -11.65 -10.86 -18.08
C GLU A 107 -12.09 -10.58 -16.64
N PRO A 108 -13.32 -10.98 -16.25
CA PRO A 108 -13.77 -10.87 -14.88
C PRO A 108 -12.91 -11.73 -13.95
N GLY A 109 -12.63 -11.20 -12.76
CA GLY A 109 -11.91 -11.92 -11.72
C GLY A 109 -12.06 -11.24 -10.36
N PRO A 110 -11.77 -11.96 -9.28
CA PRO A 110 -11.95 -11.46 -7.93
C PRO A 110 -10.98 -10.31 -7.61
N HIS A 111 -11.43 -9.46 -6.69
CA HIS A 111 -10.62 -8.41 -6.09
C HIS A 111 -10.55 -8.64 -4.58
N PHE A 112 -9.60 -9.47 -4.14
CA PHE A 112 -9.46 -9.91 -2.75
C PHE A 112 -9.30 -8.73 -1.78
N GLY A 113 -8.51 -7.72 -2.14
CA GLY A 113 -8.33 -6.52 -1.31
C GLY A 113 -9.60 -5.69 -1.07
N LEU A 114 -10.68 -5.95 -1.83
CA LEU A 114 -12.01 -5.33 -1.64
C LEU A 114 -13.05 -6.35 -1.15
N GLY A 115 -12.72 -7.64 -1.06
CA GLY A 115 -13.70 -8.69 -0.74
C GLY A 115 -14.79 -8.87 -1.81
N LEU A 116 -14.46 -8.67 -3.09
CA LEU A 116 -15.44 -8.71 -4.19
C LEU A 116 -15.12 -9.80 -5.22
N GLU A 117 -16.15 -10.48 -5.74
CA GLU A 117 -16.02 -11.48 -6.82
C GLU A 117 -15.62 -10.88 -8.16
N ALA A 118 -15.99 -9.63 -8.43
CA ALA A 118 -15.64 -8.91 -9.64
C ALA A 118 -15.70 -7.40 -9.39
N TYR A 119 -14.76 -6.66 -9.99
CA TYR A 119 -14.71 -5.20 -9.86
C TYR A 119 -14.22 -4.53 -11.15
N ALA A 120 -15.02 -3.63 -11.72
CA ALA A 120 -14.72 -2.91 -12.95
C ALA A 120 -15.04 -1.43 -12.76
N THR A 121 -14.08 -0.55 -13.02
CA THR A 121 -14.28 0.89 -12.82
C THR A 121 -14.84 1.54 -14.08
N TRP A 122 -15.83 2.42 -13.89
CA TRP A 122 -16.37 3.29 -14.95
C TRP A 122 -16.68 4.71 -14.45
N THR A 123 -16.37 5.00 -13.19
CA THR A 123 -16.76 6.23 -12.48
C THR A 123 -15.79 7.40 -12.68
N SER A 124 -14.71 7.23 -13.44
CA SER A 124 -13.68 8.26 -13.64
C SER A 124 -13.15 8.34 -15.10
N PRO A 125 -14.01 8.35 -16.14
CA PRO A 125 -13.59 8.28 -17.55
C PRO A 125 -12.76 9.49 -18.02
N ILE A 126 -12.90 10.66 -17.38
CA ILE A 126 -12.13 11.87 -17.72
C ILE A 126 -10.63 11.69 -17.47
N ARG A 127 -10.25 10.87 -16.46
CA ARG A 127 -8.87 10.69 -15.99
C ARG A 127 -8.36 9.26 -16.09
N LYS A 128 -9.18 8.32 -16.58
CA LYS A 128 -8.83 6.90 -16.75
C LYS A 128 -9.34 6.39 -18.08
N TYR A 129 -8.42 6.00 -18.96
CA TYR A 129 -8.78 5.43 -20.27
C TYR A 129 -9.57 4.11 -20.15
N GLY A 130 -9.25 3.25 -19.16
CA GLY A 130 -9.98 2.01 -18.91
C GLY A 130 -11.47 2.24 -18.59
N ASP A 131 -11.77 3.26 -17.80
CA ASP A 131 -13.15 3.66 -17.53
C ASP A 131 -13.85 4.13 -18.82
N MET A 132 -13.17 4.84 -19.72
CA MET A 132 -13.76 5.21 -21.01
C MET A 132 -14.03 4.00 -21.92
N ILE A 133 -13.18 2.97 -21.88
CA ILE A 133 -13.46 1.69 -22.57
C ILE A 133 -14.73 1.08 -22.00
N ASN A 134 -14.84 0.96 -20.67
CA ASN A 134 -16.03 0.43 -20.01
C ASN A 134 -17.28 1.27 -20.31
N HIS A 135 -17.18 2.59 -20.44
CA HIS A 135 -18.29 3.44 -20.92
C HIS A 135 -18.78 3.04 -22.31
N ARG A 136 -17.86 2.76 -23.25
CA ARG A 136 -18.22 2.32 -24.62
C ARG A 136 -18.89 0.95 -24.59
N LEU A 137 -18.35 0.02 -23.80
CA LEU A 137 -18.92 -1.32 -23.62
C LEU A 137 -20.32 -1.27 -23.00
N LEU A 138 -20.51 -0.50 -21.93
CA LEU A 138 -21.81 -0.31 -21.28
C LEU A 138 -22.82 0.34 -22.23
N LYS A 139 -22.39 1.29 -23.08
CA LYS A 139 -23.25 1.86 -24.13
C LYS A 139 -23.66 0.82 -25.18
N ALA A 140 -22.76 -0.08 -25.57
CA ALA A 140 -23.10 -1.17 -26.49
C ALA A 140 -24.16 -2.10 -25.86
N VAL A 141 -24.00 -2.44 -24.57
CA VAL A 141 -25.02 -3.21 -23.81
C VAL A 141 -26.38 -2.50 -23.82
N ILE A 142 -26.41 -1.19 -23.55
CA ILE A 142 -27.67 -0.40 -23.55
C ILE A 142 -28.33 -0.40 -24.94
N LYS A 143 -27.54 -0.32 -26.01
CA LYS A 143 -28.03 -0.31 -27.39
C LYS A 143 -28.32 -1.71 -27.96
N GLY A 144 -27.96 -2.78 -27.26
CA GLY A 144 -28.02 -4.15 -27.78
C GLY A 144 -27.07 -4.38 -28.95
N GLU A 145 -25.97 -3.62 -29.03
CA GLU A 145 -24.96 -3.73 -30.07
C GLU A 145 -23.90 -4.79 -29.70
N THR A 146 -23.34 -5.46 -30.72
CA THR A 146 -22.17 -6.30 -30.53
C THR A 146 -20.97 -5.45 -30.13
N ALA A 147 -20.30 -5.83 -29.04
CA ALA A 147 -19.06 -5.20 -28.59
C ALA A 147 -17.85 -6.09 -28.89
N THR A 148 -16.70 -5.47 -29.10
CA THR A 148 -15.42 -6.19 -29.28
C THR A 148 -14.69 -6.24 -27.95
N ARG A 149 -14.14 -7.42 -27.60
CA ARG A 149 -13.27 -7.59 -26.43
C ARG A 149 -12.04 -6.68 -26.57
N PRO A 150 -11.67 -5.90 -25.54
CA PRO A 150 -10.42 -5.15 -25.54
C PRO A 150 -9.23 -6.08 -25.72
N GLN A 151 -8.25 -5.65 -26.51
CA GLN A 151 -6.97 -6.35 -26.67
C GLN A 151 -6.17 -6.31 -25.37
N ASP A 152 -5.49 -7.41 -25.03
CA ASP A 152 -4.73 -7.53 -23.78
C ASP A 152 -3.53 -6.58 -23.74
N GLU A 153 -2.97 -6.20 -24.89
CA GLU A 153 -1.87 -5.23 -24.98
C GLU A 153 -2.23 -3.86 -24.37
N ILE A 154 -3.53 -3.50 -24.40
CA ILE A 154 -4.01 -2.27 -23.79
C ILE A 154 -3.85 -2.31 -22.26
N THR A 155 -4.05 -3.47 -21.62
CA THR A 155 -3.92 -3.58 -20.15
C THR A 155 -2.47 -3.42 -19.72
N VAL A 156 -1.52 -3.96 -20.50
CA VAL A 156 -0.07 -3.80 -20.30
C VAL A 156 0.30 -2.31 -20.33
N GLN A 157 -0.18 -1.57 -21.33
CA GLN A 157 0.09 -0.14 -21.42
C GLN A 157 -0.55 0.66 -20.28
N MET A 158 -1.77 0.31 -19.85
CA MET A 158 -2.41 0.95 -18.70
C MET A 158 -1.63 0.68 -17.40
N ALA A 159 -1.18 -0.55 -17.18
CA ALA A 159 -0.40 -0.93 -16.00
C ALA A 159 0.93 -0.17 -15.95
N GLU A 160 1.64 -0.07 -17.07
CA GLU A 160 2.90 0.66 -17.16
C GLU A 160 2.69 2.16 -16.91
N ARG A 161 1.68 2.79 -17.53
CA ARG A 161 1.37 4.20 -17.27
C ARG A 161 0.95 4.45 -15.81
N ARG A 162 0.19 3.54 -15.21
CA ARG A 162 -0.16 3.62 -13.78
C ARG A 162 1.08 3.52 -12.89
N ARG A 163 2.07 2.70 -13.26
CA ARG A 163 3.35 2.60 -12.54
C ARG A 163 4.17 3.89 -12.66
N LEU A 164 4.37 4.38 -13.87
CA LEU A 164 5.12 5.61 -14.15
C LEU A 164 4.50 6.84 -13.46
N ASN A 165 3.18 6.98 -13.49
CA ASN A 165 2.49 8.09 -12.83
C ASN A 165 2.71 8.07 -11.30
N ARG A 166 2.63 6.89 -10.67
CA ARG A 166 2.91 6.74 -9.22
C ARG A 166 4.35 7.06 -8.86
N MET A 167 5.30 6.71 -9.73
CA MET A 167 6.71 7.06 -9.54
C MET A 167 6.91 8.57 -9.66
N ALA A 168 6.36 9.21 -10.70
CA ALA A 168 6.49 10.65 -10.89
C ALA A 168 5.88 11.46 -9.74
N GLU A 169 4.70 11.05 -9.24
CA GLU A 169 4.07 11.67 -8.06
C GLU A 169 4.96 11.56 -6.82
N ARG A 170 5.51 10.37 -6.56
CA ARG A 170 6.44 10.14 -5.45
C ARG A 170 7.71 10.96 -5.59
N ASP A 171 8.35 10.97 -6.77
CA ASP A 171 9.62 11.65 -7.00
C ASP A 171 9.51 13.17 -6.81
N VAL A 172 8.37 13.75 -7.21
CA VAL A 172 8.06 15.16 -6.95
C VAL A 172 7.80 15.37 -5.46
N GLY A 173 7.04 14.48 -4.82
CA GLY A 173 6.80 14.49 -3.37
C GLY A 173 8.10 14.49 -2.56
N ASP A 174 9.00 13.56 -2.84
CA ASP A 174 10.31 13.43 -2.16
C ASP A 174 11.14 14.71 -2.30
N TRP A 175 11.10 15.34 -3.48
CA TRP A 175 11.73 16.65 -3.72
C TRP A 175 11.14 17.76 -2.86
N LEU A 176 9.81 17.81 -2.76
CA LEU A 176 9.11 18.84 -1.98
C LEU A 176 9.31 18.62 -0.47
N TYR A 177 9.27 17.37 0.01
CA TYR A 177 9.55 17.02 1.40
C TYR A 177 10.97 17.43 1.81
N ALA A 178 11.98 17.12 0.98
CA ALA A 178 13.35 17.53 1.26
C ALA A 178 13.48 19.06 1.36
N ARG A 179 12.84 19.82 0.45
CA ARG A 179 12.85 21.29 0.53
C ARG A 179 12.12 21.81 1.76
N PHE A 180 10.98 21.21 2.09
CA PHE A 180 10.13 21.61 3.21
C PHE A 180 10.81 21.38 4.57
N LEU A 181 11.53 20.27 4.73
CA LEU A 181 12.20 19.91 5.99
C LEU A 181 13.63 20.46 6.11
N LYS A 182 14.17 21.10 5.07
CA LYS A 182 15.56 21.58 5.05
C LYS A 182 15.86 22.56 6.18
N ASP A 183 14.93 23.45 6.50
CA ASP A 183 15.10 24.45 7.56
C ASP A 183 14.91 23.87 8.98
N LYS A 184 14.47 22.61 9.09
CA LYS A 184 14.36 21.86 10.36
C LYS A 184 15.59 21.01 10.65
N ALA A 185 16.48 20.83 9.67
CA ALA A 185 17.70 20.04 9.83
C ALA A 185 18.61 20.64 10.92
N GLY A 186 18.99 19.81 11.89
CA GLY A 186 19.83 20.21 13.04
C GLY A 186 19.08 20.99 14.14
N THR A 187 17.77 21.19 14.00
CA THR A 187 16.94 21.80 15.06
C THR A 187 16.37 20.73 15.99
N ASP A 188 15.96 21.13 17.20
CA ASP A 188 15.30 20.24 18.17
C ASP A 188 13.79 20.06 17.90
N THR A 189 13.32 20.42 16.70
CA THR A 189 11.91 20.22 16.31
C THR A 189 11.60 18.73 16.26
N ARG A 190 10.63 18.30 17.08
CA ARG A 190 10.21 16.90 17.18
C ARG A 190 9.09 16.60 16.20
N PHE A 191 9.12 15.39 15.64
CA PHE A 191 8.09 14.84 14.78
C PHE A 191 7.74 13.45 15.26
N ALA A 192 6.45 13.16 15.46
CA ALA A 192 5.99 11.79 15.63
C ALA A 192 6.20 11.04 14.31
N ALA A 193 6.82 9.86 14.36
CA ALA A 193 7.15 9.09 13.18
C ALA A 193 6.89 7.60 13.37
N GLU A 194 6.15 7.00 12.43
CA GLU A 194 5.89 5.56 12.39
C GLU A 194 7.05 4.84 11.69
N ILE A 195 7.58 3.77 12.30
CA ILE A 195 8.59 2.92 11.67
C ILE A 195 7.94 2.10 10.56
N VAL A 196 8.30 2.37 9.30
CA VAL A 196 7.68 1.74 8.13
C VAL A 196 8.44 0.49 7.68
N ASP A 197 9.75 0.49 7.85
CA ASP A 197 10.61 -0.62 7.42
C ASP A 197 11.95 -0.62 8.18
N ILE A 198 12.53 -1.82 8.34
CA ILE A 198 13.82 -2.03 8.99
C ILE A 198 14.73 -2.80 8.02
N SER A 199 15.96 -2.32 7.91
CA SER A 199 17.02 -2.91 7.09
C SER A 199 18.30 -3.04 7.91
N ARG A 200 19.30 -3.76 7.38
CA ARG A 200 20.61 -3.85 8.06
C ARG A 200 21.27 -2.49 8.31
N GLY A 201 20.98 -1.49 7.46
CA GLY A 201 21.55 -0.16 7.56
C GLY A 201 20.86 0.76 8.57
N GLY A 202 19.73 0.36 9.14
CA GLY A 202 18.88 1.20 9.98
C GLY A 202 17.41 1.07 9.61
N MET A 203 16.61 2.08 9.92
CA MET A 203 15.15 2.04 9.73
C MET A 203 14.60 3.24 8.95
N ARG A 204 13.53 3.01 8.19
CA ARG A 204 12.78 4.08 7.52
C ARG A 204 11.56 4.41 8.37
N VAL A 205 11.35 5.71 8.58
CA VAL A 205 10.22 6.24 9.34
C VAL A 205 9.39 7.18 8.48
N ARG A 206 8.07 7.20 8.71
CA ARG A 206 7.14 8.15 8.10
C ARG A 206 6.71 9.15 9.16
N LEU A 207 6.95 10.43 8.93
CA LEU A 207 6.45 11.49 9.80
C LEU A 207 4.91 11.53 9.72
N VAL A 208 4.24 11.46 10.86
CA VAL A 208 2.78 11.24 10.94
C VAL A 208 2.01 12.44 10.36
N ASP A 209 2.44 13.66 10.67
CA ASP A 209 1.67 14.87 10.35
C ASP A 209 1.74 15.29 8.88
N ASN A 210 2.85 14.99 8.20
CA ASN A 210 3.10 15.42 6.82
C ASN A 210 3.37 14.27 5.84
N GLY A 211 3.66 13.05 6.30
CA GLY A 211 3.86 11.88 5.45
C GLY A 211 5.26 11.73 4.85
N ALA A 212 6.22 12.61 5.18
CA ALA A 212 7.59 12.51 4.70
C ALA A 212 8.26 11.21 5.15
N ILE A 213 9.06 10.60 4.27
CA ILE A 213 9.89 9.43 4.61
C ILE A 213 11.30 9.91 4.99
N ALA A 214 11.74 9.54 6.19
CA ALA A 214 13.10 9.77 6.66
C ALA A 214 13.80 8.44 6.93
N PHE A 215 15.13 8.46 6.87
CA PHE A 215 15.97 7.32 7.21
C PHE A 215 16.73 7.58 8.51
N ILE A 216 16.74 6.60 9.41
CA ILE A 216 17.50 6.60 10.65
C ILE A 216 18.63 5.58 10.51
N PRO A 217 19.89 6.02 10.33
CA PRO A 217 21.04 5.13 10.25
C PRO A 217 21.21 4.32 11.54
N ALA A 218 21.66 3.06 11.41
CA ALA A 218 21.89 2.18 12.55
C ALA A 218 22.78 2.79 13.66
N PRO A 219 23.86 3.54 13.37
CA PRO A 219 24.67 4.21 14.42
C PRO A 219 23.92 5.26 15.26
N PHE A 220 22.75 5.72 14.81
CA PHE A 220 21.89 6.63 15.60
C PHE A 220 20.96 5.88 16.54
N LEU A 221 20.82 4.56 16.40
CA LEU A 221 19.99 3.72 17.26
C LEU A 221 20.75 3.25 18.50
N HIS A 222 22.03 2.91 18.32
CA HIS A 222 22.92 2.53 19.41
C HIS A 222 24.39 2.75 19.01
N ALA A 223 25.21 3.18 19.95
CA ALA A 223 26.61 3.51 19.69
C ALA A 223 27.50 2.26 19.50
N VAL A 224 27.16 1.15 20.16
CA VAL A 224 27.94 -0.09 20.12
C VAL A 224 27.34 -1.03 19.08
N ARG A 225 28.04 -1.20 17.96
CA ARG A 225 27.57 -2.00 16.82
C ARG A 225 27.31 -3.46 17.18
N ASP A 226 28.17 -4.07 18.00
CA ASP A 226 28.08 -5.50 18.34
C ASP A 226 26.86 -5.82 19.21
N GLU A 227 26.30 -4.81 19.87
CA GLU A 227 25.09 -4.93 20.67
C GLU A 227 23.81 -4.62 19.85
N LEU A 228 23.94 -4.20 18.58
CA LEU A 228 22.82 -3.74 17.75
C LEU A 228 22.55 -4.70 16.59
N VAL A 229 21.32 -5.20 16.51
CA VAL A 229 20.85 -6.06 15.40
C VAL A 229 19.59 -5.47 14.78
N CYS A 230 19.69 -5.04 13.51
CA CYS A 230 18.53 -4.61 12.71
C CYS A 230 18.11 -5.74 11.76
N SER A 231 17.01 -6.42 12.06
CA SER A 231 16.51 -7.56 11.29
C SER A 231 15.34 -7.16 10.39
N GLN A 232 15.57 -7.21 9.07
CA GLN A 232 14.51 -7.03 8.07
C GLN A 232 13.49 -8.18 8.10
N GLU A 233 13.96 -9.41 8.35
CA GLU A 233 13.13 -10.62 8.36
C GLU A 233 12.20 -10.67 9.56
N ASN A 234 12.62 -10.13 10.71
CA ASN A 234 11.78 -10.03 11.91
C ASN A 234 11.04 -8.70 11.96
N GLY A 235 11.52 -7.67 11.26
CA GLY A 235 10.98 -6.31 11.35
C GLY A 235 11.22 -5.71 12.72
N THR A 236 12.40 -5.95 13.29
CA THR A 236 12.76 -5.53 14.65
C THR A 236 14.18 -5.00 14.70
N VAL A 237 14.40 -4.02 15.57
CA VAL A 237 15.72 -3.61 16.05
C VAL A 237 15.90 -4.15 17.46
N GLN A 238 16.97 -4.90 17.68
CA GLN A 238 17.35 -5.43 18.98
C GLN A 238 18.62 -4.75 19.49
N ILE A 239 18.64 -4.40 20.77
CA ILE A 239 19.79 -3.84 21.48
C ILE A 239 20.08 -4.76 22.67
N LYS A 240 21.30 -5.28 22.78
CA LYS A 240 21.72 -6.25 23.81
C LYS A 240 20.81 -7.49 23.90
N GLY A 241 20.26 -7.91 22.76
CA GLY A 241 19.36 -9.07 22.65
C GLY A 241 17.88 -8.77 22.95
N GLU A 242 17.54 -7.57 23.42
CA GLU A 242 16.16 -7.16 23.69
C GLU A 242 15.59 -6.33 22.54
N THR A 243 14.32 -6.51 22.20
CA THR A 243 13.69 -5.72 21.13
C THR A 243 13.42 -4.30 21.60
N ALA A 244 14.13 -3.34 21.02
CA ALA A 244 13.97 -1.91 21.30
C ALA A 244 12.92 -1.26 20.38
N TYR A 245 12.87 -1.66 19.10
CA TYR A 245 11.94 -1.10 18.12
C TYR A 245 11.37 -2.19 17.21
N LYS A 246 10.13 -2.01 16.75
CA LYS A 246 9.47 -2.85 15.77
C LYS A 246 8.84 -2.00 14.66
N VAL A 247 8.66 -2.59 13.49
CA VAL A 247 7.84 -1.96 12.44
C VAL A 247 6.45 -1.65 13.00
N THR A 248 5.88 -0.52 12.59
CA THR A 248 4.63 0.11 13.07
C THR A 248 4.68 0.78 14.43
N ASP A 249 5.80 0.72 15.17
CA ASP A 249 5.95 1.54 16.38
C ASP A 249 6.00 3.03 15.97
N VAL A 250 5.42 3.88 16.81
CA VAL A 250 5.52 5.35 16.66
C VAL A 250 6.52 5.87 17.66
N ILE A 251 7.51 6.60 17.17
CA ILE A 251 8.58 7.20 17.97
C ILE A 251 8.72 8.68 17.63
N ASP A 252 9.20 9.49 18.58
CA ASP A 252 9.56 10.87 18.30
C ASP A 252 10.95 10.94 17.66
N VAL A 253 11.09 11.76 16.62
CA VAL A 253 12.36 11.97 15.91
C VAL A 253 12.65 13.45 15.70
N THR A 254 13.93 13.80 15.59
CA THR A 254 14.38 15.10 15.06
C THR A 254 15.02 14.90 13.68
N ILE A 255 15.05 15.95 12.87
CA ILE A 255 15.71 15.94 11.56
C ILE A 255 17.18 16.25 11.76
N ALA A 256 18.04 15.26 11.58
CA ALA A 256 19.48 15.42 11.73
C ALA A 256 20.11 16.12 10.52
N GLU A 257 19.71 15.73 9.31
CA GLU A 257 20.28 16.24 8.06
C GLU A 257 19.26 16.12 6.92
N VAL A 258 19.30 17.06 5.96
CA VAL A 258 18.59 16.91 4.68
C VAL A 258 19.57 17.16 3.53
N ARG A 259 19.81 16.13 2.73
CA ARG A 259 20.71 16.15 1.58
C ARG A 259 19.94 16.48 0.32
N MET A 260 20.16 17.66 -0.24
CA MET A 260 19.38 18.13 -1.39
C MET A 260 19.76 17.43 -2.70
N GLU A 261 20.99 16.97 -2.83
CA GLU A 261 21.52 16.27 -3.99
C GLU A 261 20.80 14.93 -4.19
N THR A 262 20.59 14.21 -3.10
CA THR A 262 19.93 12.89 -3.09
C THR A 262 18.48 12.95 -2.61
N ARG A 263 17.99 14.14 -2.21
CA ARG A 263 16.66 14.37 -1.59
C ARG A 263 16.42 13.51 -0.34
N SER A 264 17.48 13.12 0.34
CA SER A 264 17.39 12.21 1.48
C SER A 264 17.23 12.99 2.79
N ILE A 265 16.24 12.60 3.58
CA ILE A 265 16.00 13.13 4.92
C ILE A 265 16.56 12.12 5.93
N ILE A 266 17.49 12.56 6.76
CA ILE A 266 18.07 11.76 7.83
C ILE A 266 17.47 12.20 9.16
N ALA A 267 16.88 11.26 9.88
CA ALA A 267 16.29 11.51 11.19
C ALA A 267 17.09 10.82 12.30
N ARG A 268 16.89 11.24 13.54
CA ARG A 268 17.43 10.62 14.74
C ARG A 268 16.30 10.46 15.77
N PRO A 269 16.20 9.34 16.50
CA PRO A 269 15.27 9.21 17.62
C PRO A 269 15.55 10.29 18.67
N VAL A 270 14.49 10.84 19.26
CA VAL A 270 14.63 11.69 20.44
C VAL A 270 15.15 10.83 21.60
N ALA A 271 16.18 11.33 22.30
CA ALA A 271 16.72 10.70 23.50
C ALA A 271 15.82 10.93 24.72
#